data_AF-A0A2N1RQZ2-F1
#
_entry.id   AF-A0A2N1RQZ2-F1
#
_cell.length_a   1.000
_cell.length_b   1.000
_cell.length_c   1.000
_cell.angle_alpha   90.00
_cell.angle_beta   90.00
_cell.angle_gamma   90.00
#
_symmetry.space_group_name_H-M   'P 1'
#
loop_
_entity.id
_entity.type
_entity.pdbx_description
1 polymer ?
#
loop_
_entity_poly.entity_id
_entity_poly.type
_entity_poly.pdbx_seq_one_letter_code
_entity_poly.pdbx_strand_id
1 'polypeptide(L)'
;KGEYCNPEYSENFTHNALFAGGPTRKAIHEGRALFTPCHFSRIPALFTEKRLPVDVVLIMLSLPDEHGYCSYGVSVDYTKPATESAKVVIAEVSPHMPRTYGESMIHISEIDYIVETDTKPAVLNPPVLSETDEKIGKNISELIDDGDCLQLGIGAVPDAILNFLTDKKDLGIHSEMFSDGVVNLVEKGVINCSKKNFHPGRMVVTFLMGTEKLYKFVNNNPLVEMYPVSYVNNPAVIARNDNMVSVNSALQVDFTGQVVSDTIGYKQYSGTGGQLDFVRGASWSKGGKSILAFSSTAAGGKLSRVVSHIDEGASVTTPRTDTHYIVTEYGIADLKGKSVVDRARALIKIAHPDFREELAKSFFEIYRKAI
;
A
#
# COMPACT_ATOMS: atom_id res chain seq x y z
N LYS A 1 20.66 2.42 -0.67
CA LYS A 1 20.08 1.34 -1.53
C LYS A 1 19.57 1.97 -2.82
N GLY A 2 20.13 1.56 -3.95
CA GLY A 2 19.81 2.06 -5.30
C GLY A 2 21.02 2.56 -6.08
N GLU A 3 22.23 2.33 -5.57
CA GLU A 3 23.50 2.82 -6.09
C GLU A 3 23.77 2.32 -7.52
N TYR A 4 23.28 1.13 -7.87
CA TYR A 4 23.31 0.59 -9.23
C TYR A 4 22.48 1.40 -10.24
N CYS A 5 21.63 2.32 -9.77
CA CYS A 5 20.91 3.29 -10.59
C CYS A 5 21.69 4.60 -10.79
N ASN A 6 22.94 4.73 -10.30
CA ASN A 6 23.75 5.92 -10.56
C ASN A 6 24.22 5.96 -12.03
N PRO A 7 24.48 7.15 -12.60
CA PRO A 7 24.90 7.28 -14.01
C PRO A 7 26.12 6.42 -14.38
N GLU A 8 27.10 6.30 -13.49
CA GLU A 8 28.32 5.50 -13.67
C GLU A 8 28.08 4.01 -13.90
N TYR A 9 26.91 3.48 -13.51
CA TYR A 9 26.56 2.06 -13.72
C TYR A 9 25.55 1.85 -14.86
N SER A 10 25.16 2.89 -15.59
CA SER A 10 24.08 2.80 -16.59
C SER A 10 24.40 1.90 -17.79
N GLU A 11 25.68 1.65 -18.07
CA GLU A 11 26.10 0.66 -19.09
C GLU A 11 26.01 -0.79 -18.59
N ASN A 12 25.99 -1.00 -17.27
CA ASN A 12 26.01 -2.32 -16.65
C ASN A 12 24.62 -2.76 -16.16
N PHE A 13 23.82 -1.82 -15.64
CA PHE A 13 22.52 -2.10 -15.06
C PHE A 13 21.44 -1.18 -15.61
N THR A 14 20.33 -1.79 -16.02
CA THR A 14 19.07 -1.08 -16.30
C THR A 14 18.04 -1.50 -15.28
N HIS A 15 17.64 -0.57 -14.40
CA HIS A 15 16.58 -0.84 -13.43
C HIS A 15 15.21 -0.79 -14.12
N ASN A 16 14.44 -1.87 -14.05
CA ASN A 16 13.03 -1.86 -14.45
C ASN A 16 12.15 -1.87 -13.20
N ALA A 17 11.62 -0.71 -12.83
CA ALA A 17 10.79 -0.56 -11.65
C ALA A 17 9.36 -1.06 -11.91
N LEU A 18 8.87 -1.97 -11.05
CA LEU A 18 7.43 -2.29 -10.94
C LEU A 18 6.71 -1.38 -9.93
N PHE A 19 7.49 -0.67 -9.12
CA PHE A 19 7.06 0.41 -8.22
C PHE A 19 8.24 1.38 -8.05
N ALA A 20 8.08 2.66 -8.39
CA ALA A 20 9.16 3.64 -8.30
C ALA A 20 9.42 4.09 -6.85
N GLY A 21 10.66 3.92 -6.37
CA GLY A 21 11.09 4.34 -5.04
C GLY A 21 11.85 5.66 -5.08
N GLY A 22 11.96 6.34 -3.94
CA GLY A 22 12.76 7.57 -3.79
C GLY A 22 14.17 7.48 -4.42
N PRO A 23 14.94 6.42 -4.17
CA PRO A 23 16.28 6.25 -4.75
C PRO A 23 16.32 6.04 -6.28
N THR A 24 15.24 5.57 -6.90
CA THR A 24 15.24 5.16 -8.32
C THR A 24 14.48 6.11 -9.24
N ARG A 25 13.61 6.99 -8.71
CA ARG A 25 12.84 7.98 -9.48
C ARG A 25 13.69 8.83 -10.42
N LYS A 26 14.84 9.34 -9.93
CA LYS A 26 15.73 10.19 -10.73
C LYS A 26 16.22 9.47 -11.98
N ALA A 27 16.58 8.19 -11.87
CA ALA A 27 17.02 7.40 -13.01
C ALA A 27 15.89 7.18 -14.03
N ILE A 28 14.65 7.00 -13.58
CA ILE A 28 13.48 6.89 -14.47
C ILE A 28 13.26 8.22 -15.21
N HIS A 29 13.29 9.36 -14.51
CA HIS A 29 13.06 10.69 -15.12
C HIS A 29 14.15 11.10 -16.11
N GLU A 30 15.37 10.59 -15.92
CA GLU A 30 16.51 10.82 -16.81
C GLU A 30 16.61 9.78 -17.94
N GLY A 31 15.67 8.84 -18.05
CA GLY A 31 15.65 7.83 -19.11
C GLY A 31 16.69 6.70 -18.96
N ARG A 32 17.35 6.61 -17.80
CA ARG A 32 18.35 5.57 -17.49
C ARG A 32 17.74 4.32 -16.87
N ALA A 33 16.50 4.42 -16.38
CA ALA A 33 15.72 3.31 -15.83
C ALA A 33 14.34 3.26 -16.48
N LEU A 34 13.72 2.09 -16.43
CA LEU A 34 12.39 1.81 -16.97
C LEU A 34 11.36 1.78 -15.84
N PHE A 35 10.11 1.98 -16.20
CA PHE A 35 8.96 1.72 -15.33
C PHE A 35 7.96 0.83 -16.07
N THR A 36 7.63 -0.31 -15.47
CA THR A 36 6.65 -1.25 -15.99
C THR A 36 5.39 -1.20 -15.12
N PRO A 37 4.27 -0.65 -15.62
CA PRO A 37 3.04 -0.57 -14.84
C PRO A 37 2.42 -1.95 -14.65
N CYS A 38 2.15 -2.31 -13.39
CA CYS A 38 1.44 -3.54 -13.07
C CYS A 38 0.70 -3.37 -11.74
N HIS A 39 -0.49 -3.98 -11.62
CA HIS A 39 -1.11 -4.17 -10.31
C HIS A 39 -0.28 -5.15 -9.49
N PHE A 40 -0.10 -4.88 -8.20
CA PHE A 40 0.79 -5.68 -7.36
C PHE A 40 0.34 -7.15 -7.32
N SER A 41 -0.98 -7.41 -7.24
CA SER A 41 -1.56 -8.76 -7.31
C SER A 41 -1.22 -9.53 -8.61
N ARG A 42 -0.83 -8.82 -9.68
CA ARG A 42 -0.52 -9.39 -11.00
C ARG A 42 0.97 -9.53 -11.27
N ILE A 43 1.84 -8.97 -10.44
CA ILE A 43 3.30 -9.10 -10.62
C ILE A 43 3.74 -10.58 -10.66
N PRO A 44 3.28 -11.47 -9.75
CA PRO A 44 3.63 -12.89 -9.82
C PRO A 44 3.37 -13.53 -11.18
N ALA A 45 2.27 -13.17 -11.84
CA ALA A 45 1.91 -13.70 -13.15
C ALA A 45 2.91 -13.28 -14.25
N LEU A 46 3.56 -12.12 -14.12
CA LEU A 46 4.60 -11.70 -15.07
C LEU A 46 5.78 -12.67 -15.08
N PHE A 47 6.13 -13.23 -13.91
CA PHE A 47 7.21 -14.21 -13.76
C PHE A 47 6.77 -15.60 -14.25
N THR A 48 5.63 -16.09 -13.76
CA THR A 48 5.16 -17.45 -14.08
C THR A 48 4.76 -17.61 -15.55
N GLU A 49 4.25 -16.54 -16.19
CA GLU A 49 3.95 -16.51 -17.62
C GLU A 49 5.16 -16.13 -18.49
N LYS A 50 6.33 -15.93 -17.88
CA LYS A 50 7.60 -15.56 -18.54
C LYS A 50 7.52 -14.28 -19.37
N ARG A 51 6.62 -13.35 -18.99
CA ARG A 51 6.56 -11.99 -19.55
C ARG A 51 7.73 -11.14 -19.05
N LEU A 52 8.11 -11.36 -17.80
CA LEU A 52 9.35 -10.89 -17.18
C LEU A 52 10.10 -12.13 -16.66
N PRO A 53 10.88 -12.83 -17.49
CA PRO A 53 11.62 -14.00 -17.05
C PRO A 53 12.64 -13.62 -15.96
N VAL A 54 12.80 -14.50 -14.97
CA VAL A 54 13.76 -14.32 -13.86
C VAL A 54 14.91 -15.30 -14.08
N ASP A 55 16.08 -14.80 -14.43
CA ASP A 55 17.26 -15.66 -14.55
C ASP A 55 17.91 -15.90 -13.19
N VAL A 56 18.05 -14.84 -12.39
CA VAL A 56 18.65 -14.89 -11.05
C VAL A 56 17.76 -14.12 -10.08
N VAL A 57 17.50 -14.69 -8.91
CA VAL A 57 16.88 -13.98 -7.79
C VAL A 57 17.89 -13.84 -6.65
N LEU A 58 17.90 -12.67 -6.01
CA LEU A 58 18.63 -12.40 -4.77
C LEU A 58 17.61 -12.19 -3.66
N ILE A 59 17.65 -13.04 -2.63
CA ILE A 59 16.69 -13.01 -1.51
C ILE A 59 17.42 -13.03 -0.17
N MET A 60 16.76 -12.53 0.88
CA MET A 60 17.24 -12.63 2.25
C MET A 60 16.29 -13.52 3.05
N LEU A 61 16.82 -14.51 3.76
CA LEU A 61 16.05 -15.55 4.45
C LEU A 61 16.47 -15.67 5.93
N SER A 62 15.59 -16.25 6.75
CA SER A 62 15.94 -16.73 8.10
C SER A 62 16.89 -17.92 8.05
N LEU A 63 17.47 -18.27 9.19
CA LEU A 63 18.12 -19.56 9.37
C LEU A 63 17.14 -20.72 9.06
N PRO A 64 17.64 -21.86 8.54
CA PRO A 64 16.84 -23.07 8.42
C PRO A 64 16.47 -23.61 9.80
N ASP A 65 15.31 -24.23 9.91
CA ASP A 65 14.91 -25.01 11.08
C ASP A 65 15.51 -26.43 11.07
N GLU A 66 15.15 -27.26 12.05
CA GLU A 66 15.58 -28.66 12.13
C GLU A 66 15.14 -29.54 10.95
N HIS A 67 14.22 -29.05 10.12
CA HIS A 67 13.69 -29.73 8.94
C HIS A 67 14.24 -29.14 7.63
N GLY A 68 15.19 -28.20 7.70
CA GLY A 68 15.81 -27.59 6.52
C GLY A 68 14.97 -26.49 5.87
N TYR A 69 13.95 -25.96 6.55
CA TYR A 69 13.13 -24.86 6.02
C TYR A 69 13.62 -23.51 6.53
N CYS A 70 13.97 -22.62 5.61
CA CYS A 70 14.12 -21.19 5.88
C CYS A 70 12.77 -20.48 5.72
N SER A 71 12.69 -19.24 6.19
CA SER A 71 11.54 -18.34 6.00
C SER A 71 11.94 -17.12 5.17
N TYR A 72 11.08 -16.71 4.24
CA TYR A 72 11.17 -15.43 3.51
C TYR A 72 11.04 -14.20 4.43
N GLY A 73 10.53 -14.41 5.64
CA GLY A 73 10.47 -13.42 6.70
C GLY A 73 9.57 -12.26 6.35
N VAL A 74 10.14 -11.08 6.14
CA VAL A 74 9.37 -9.83 5.98
C VAL A 74 8.79 -9.62 4.58
N SER A 75 9.12 -10.44 3.58
CA SER A 75 8.67 -10.27 2.19
C SER A 75 8.34 -11.61 1.54
N VAL A 76 7.04 -11.93 1.46
CA VAL A 76 6.55 -13.10 0.70
C VAL A 76 6.06 -12.64 -0.68
N ASP A 77 5.29 -11.54 -0.70
CA ASP A 77 4.87 -10.73 -1.84
C ASP A 77 4.99 -11.39 -3.24
N TYR A 78 5.77 -10.79 -4.13
CA TYR A 78 6.19 -11.42 -5.37
C TYR A 78 7.54 -12.13 -5.23
N THR A 79 8.22 -11.99 -4.09
CA THR A 79 9.54 -12.57 -3.80
C THR A 79 9.50 -14.09 -3.90
N LYS A 80 8.49 -14.74 -3.30
CA LYS A 80 8.30 -16.19 -3.39
C LYS A 80 8.07 -16.67 -4.84
N PRO A 81 7.09 -16.16 -5.60
CA PRO A 81 6.88 -16.60 -6.98
C PRO A 81 8.04 -16.21 -7.93
N ALA A 82 8.77 -15.13 -7.65
CA ALA A 82 10.01 -14.82 -8.37
C ALA A 82 11.07 -15.89 -8.13
N THR A 83 11.20 -16.37 -6.88
CA THR A 83 12.12 -17.45 -6.51
C THR A 83 11.77 -18.75 -7.18
N GLU A 84 10.49 -19.15 -7.16
CA GLU A 84 10.00 -20.37 -7.81
C GLU A 84 10.14 -20.32 -9.35
N SER A 85 10.19 -19.12 -9.93
CA SER A 85 10.35 -18.92 -11.37
C SER A 85 11.81 -18.74 -11.81
N ALA A 86 12.74 -18.56 -10.86
CA ALA A 86 14.13 -18.26 -11.15
C ALA A 86 14.89 -19.49 -11.64
N LYS A 87 15.91 -19.28 -12.47
CA LYS A 87 16.86 -20.36 -12.84
C LYS A 87 17.94 -20.56 -11.77
N VAL A 88 18.28 -19.49 -11.05
CA VAL A 88 19.28 -19.48 -9.98
C VAL A 88 18.75 -18.67 -8.78
N VAL A 89 18.81 -19.29 -7.61
CA VAL A 89 18.43 -18.70 -6.31
C VAL A 89 19.68 -18.47 -5.46
N ILE A 90 19.99 -17.20 -5.19
CA ILE A 90 21.06 -16.81 -4.27
C ILE A 90 20.43 -16.23 -3.01
N ALA A 91 20.61 -16.92 -1.89
CA ALA A 91 20.05 -16.54 -0.60
C ALA A 91 21.12 -15.97 0.34
N GLU A 92 20.89 -14.74 0.79
CA GLU A 92 21.53 -14.19 1.98
C GLU A 92 20.79 -14.73 3.22
N VAL A 93 21.44 -15.55 4.04
CA VAL A 93 20.81 -16.18 5.21
C VAL A 93 21.30 -15.49 6.48
N SER A 94 20.37 -14.96 7.27
CA SER A 94 20.67 -14.16 8.46
C SER A 94 19.83 -14.57 9.68
N PRO A 95 20.42 -14.60 10.89
CA PRO A 95 19.68 -14.84 12.14
C PRO A 95 18.73 -13.70 12.50
N HIS A 96 18.83 -12.55 11.83
CA HIS A 96 17.98 -11.38 12.08
C HIS A 96 16.72 -11.33 11.22
N MET A 97 16.61 -12.15 10.18
CA MET A 97 15.38 -12.27 9.42
C MET A 97 14.36 -13.08 10.22
N PRO A 98 13.18 -12.52 10.56
CA PRO A 98 12.19 -13.24 11.35
C PRO A 98 11.64 -14.45 10.59
N ARG A 99 11.25 -15.47 11.35
CA ARG A 99 10.50 -16.62 10.82
C ARG A 99 9.00 -16.33 10.91
N THR A 100 8.37 -16.01 9.79
CA THR A 100 6.92 -15.74 9.72
C THR A 100 6.18 -17.01 9.28
N TYR A 101 4.90 -17.15 9.61
CA TYR A 101 4.06 -18.29 9.18
C TYR A 101 3.27 -17.98 7.91
N GLY A 102 2.48 -18.94 7.43
CA GLY A 102 1.73 -18.88 6.17
C GLY A 102 2.48 -19.59 5.05
N GLU A 103 2.38 -19.08 3.83
CA GLU A 103 3.14 -19.55 2.67
C GLU A 103 4.50 -18.85 2.57
N SER A 104 5.22 -18.80 3.68
CA SER A 104 6.46 -18.04 3.87
C SER A 104 7.72 -18.90 3.94
N MET A 105 7.61 -20.21 3.70
CA MET A 105 8.72 -21.17 3.85
C MET A 105 9.35 -21.56 2.52
N ILE A 106 10.64 -21.86 2.54
CA ILE A 106 11.42 -22.41 1.42
C ILE A 106 12.42 -23.45 1.97
N HIS A 107 12.53 -24.62 1.34
CA HIS A 107 13.50 -25.63 1.78
C HIS A 107 14.89 -25.34 1.19
N ILE A 108 15.96 -25.65 1.93
CA ILE A 108 17.35 -25.42 1.47
C ILE A 108 17.69 -26.12 0.15
N SER A 109 16.96 -27.18 -0.23
CA SER A 109 17.15 -27.85 -1.53
C SER A 109 16.67 -27.04 -2.73
N GLU A 110 15.94 -25.96 -2.49
CA GLU A 110 15.43 -25.03 -3.51
C GLU A 110 16.35 -23.80 -3.67
N ILE A 111 17.53 -23.82 -3.04
CA ILE A 111 18.50 -22.72 -3.03
C ILE A 111 19.80 -23.19 -3.68
N ASP A 112 20.29 -22.47 -4.70
CA ASP A 112 21.53 -22.81 -5.40
C ASP A 112 22.77 -22.34 -4.65
N TYR A 113 22.71 -21.14 -4.05
CA TYR A 113 23.83 -20.53 -3.32
C TYR A 113 23.37 -19.90 -2.02
N ILE A 114 24.07 -20.20 -0.93
CA ILE A 114 23.82 -19.65 0.40
C ILE A 114 25.01 -18.78 0.80
N VAL A 115 24.72 -17.54 1.21
CA VAL A 115 25.67 -16.62 1.82
C VAL A 115 25.21 -16.33 3.23
N GLU A 116 25.88 -16.87 4.23
CA GLU A 116 25.59 -16.60 5.63
C GLU A 116 26.07 -15.20 6.02
N THR A 117 25.20 -14.41 6.67
CA THR A 117 25.51 -13.03 7.10
C THR A 117 24.92 -12.72 8.47
N ASP A 118 25.43 -11.65 9.09
CA ASP A 118 24.82 -11.02 10.28
C ASP A 118 24.07 -9.73 9.89
N THR A 119 23.68 -9.61 8.62
CA THR A 119 22.98 -8.41 8.12
C THR A 119 21.59 -8.33 8.73
N LYS A 120 21.18 -7.13 9.17
CA LYS A 120 19.82 -6.88 9.63
C LYS A 120 18.89 -6.50 8.47
N PRO A 121 17.62 -6.95 8.46
CA PRO A 121 16.62 -6.42 7.54
C PRO A 121 16.52 -4.89 7.67
N ALA A 122 16.22 -4.22 6.55
CA ALA A 122 16.08 -2.77 6.55
C ALA A 122 14.92 -2.34 7.47
N VAL A 123 15.12 -1.29 8.26
CA VAL A 123 14.09 -0.74 9.14
C VAL A 123 13.48 0.54 8.55
N LEU A 124 12.20 0.77 8.86
CA LEU A 124 11.51 2.02 8.59
C LEU A 124 11.17 2.68 9.93
N ASN A 125 11.66 3.90 10.12
CA ASN A 125 11.29 4.67 11.31
C ASN A 125 9.90 5.28 11.13
N PRO A 126 9.09 5.37 12.20
CA PRO A 126 7.82 6.06 12.16
C PRO A 126 7.97 7.52 11.71
N PRO A 127 7.03 8.05 10.92
CA PRO A 127 7.03 9.44 10.51
C PRO A 127 6.68 10.36 11.69
N VAL A 128 7.04 11.63 11.58
CA VAL A 128 6.53 12.67 12.46
C VAL A 128 5.13 13.06 11.99
N LEU A 129 4.14 12.97 12.88
CA LEU A 129 2.75 13.32 12.58
C LEU A 129 2.56 14.83 12.62
N SER A 130 1.95 15.38 11.58
CA SER A 130 1.51 16.79 11.55
C SER A 130 0.06 16.93 12.04
N GLU A 131 -0.35 18.16 12.38
CA GLU A 131 -1.76 18.44 12.70
C GLU A 131 -2.71 18.07 11.53
N THR A 132 -2.22 18.15 10.29
CA THR A 132 -2.99 17.75 9.10
C THR A 132 -3.21 16.23 9.08
N ASP A 133 -2.17 15.45 9.40
CA ASP A 133 -2.28 13.99 9.47
C ASP A 133 -3.24 13.56 10.58
N GLU A 134 -3.17 14.21 11.75
CA GLU A 134 -4.08 13.96 12.88
C GLU A 134 -5.55 14.25 12.52
N LYS A 135 -5.83 15.36 11.83
CA LYS A 135 -7.19 15.68 11.35
C LYS A 135 -7.70 14.66 10.36
N ILE A 136 -6.87 14.23 9.40
CA ILE A 136 -7.22 13.18 8.44
C ILE A 136 -7.47 11.87 9.19
N GLY A 137 -6.58 11.48 10.10
CA GLY A 137 -6.69 10.26 10.90
C GLY A 137 -7.99 10.21 11.70
N LYS A 138 -8.35 11.33 12.34
CA LYS A 138 -9.63 11.48 13.04
C LYS A 138 -10.84 11.35 12.12
N ASN A 139 -10.84 12.01 10.96
CA ASN A 139 -11.95 11.90 10.01
C ASN A 139 -12.11 10.45 9.51
N ILE A 140 -11.01 9.72 9.32
CA ILE A 140 -11.07 8.32 8.89
C ILE A 140 -11.56 7.41 10.01
N SER A 141 -11.20 7.66 11.27
CA SER A 141 -11.64 6.80 12.39
C SER A 141 -13.15 6.83 12.61
N GLU A 142 -13.84 7.89 12.18
CA GLU A 142 -15.31 7.98 12.15
C GLU A 142 -15.95 6.99 11.16
N LEU A 143 -15.19 6.50 10.17
CA LEU A 143 -15.63 5.52 9.19
C LEU A 143 -15.28 4.07 9.59
N ILE A 144 -14.58 3.87 10.72
CA ILE A 144 -14.15 2.55 11.19
C ILE A 144 -15.02 2.14 12.37
N ASP A 145 -15.68 1.00 12.25
CA ASP A 145 -16.55 0.41 13.27
C ASP A 145 -15.84 -0.74 14.01
N ASP A 146 -16.37 -1.11 15.18
CA ASP A 146 -15.91 -2.29 15.91
C ASP A 146 -16.07 -3.56 15.05
N GLY A 147 -15.05 -4.40 15.01
CA GLY A 147 -15.04 -5.63 14.21
C GLY A 147 -14.68 -5.46 12.73
N ASP A 148 -14.40 -4.25 12.25
CA ASP A 148 -13.95 -4.01 10.87
C ASP A 148 -12.62 -4.73 10.58
N CYS A 149 -12.45 -5.19 9.33
CA CYS A 149 -11.21 -5.79 8.85
C CYS A 149 -10.39 -4.76 8.06
N LEU A 150 -9.23 -4.38 8.58
CA LEU A 150 -8.46 -3.25 8.07
C LEU A 150 -7.37 -3.67 7.06
N GLN A 151 -7.25 -2.86 6.00
CA GLN A 151 -6.03 -2.68 5.23
C GLN A 151 -5.56 -1.24 5.38
N LEU A 152 -4.30 -1.09 5.78
CA LEU A 152 -3.64 0.20 5.98
C LEU A 152 -2.25 0.14 5.31
N GLY A 153 -1.77 1.27 4.81
CA GLY A 153 -0.39 1.40 4.32
C GLY A 153 0.58 1.83 5.42
N ILE A 154 1.75 2.32 5.00
CA ILE A 154 2.71 3.06 5.84
C ILE A 154 2.63 4.57 5.58
N GLY A 155 3.09 5.35 6.55
CA GLY A 155 3.21 6.80 6.44
C GLY A 155 2.38 7.54 7.50
N ALA A 156 2.45 8.87 7.46
CA ALA A 156 1.89 9.70 8.53
C ALA A 156 0.37 9.52 8.69
N VAL A 157 -0.38 9.44 7.58
CA VAL A 157 -1.84 9.25 7.64
C VAL A 157 -2.22 7.88 8.23
N PRO A 158 -1.72 6.72 7.72
CA PRO A 158 -1.98 5.43 8.37
C PRO A 158 -1.63 5.38 9.86
N ASP A 159 -0.47 5.93 10.25
CA ASP A 159 -0.05 5.94 11.65
C ASP A 159 -0.93 6.86 12.52
N ALA A 160 -1.37 8.02 11.98
CA ALA A 160 -2.30 8.91 12.66
C ALA A 160 -3.67 8.24 12.90
N ILE A 161 -4.20 7.48 11.94
CA ILE A 161 -5.46 6.74 12.11
C ILE A 161 -5.38 5.83 13.33
N LEU A 162 -4.28 5.08 13.48
CA LEU A 162 -4.10 4.10 14.55
C LEU A 162 -4.17 4.73 15.95
N ASN A 163 -3.78 6.01 16.10
CA ASN A 163 -3.92 6.75 17.36
C ASN A 163 -5.40 6.96 17.77
N PHE A 164 -6.31 7.05 16.79
CA PHE A 164 -7.74 7.26 17.00
C PHE A 164 -8.57 5.97 17.01
N LEU A 165 -7.94 4.80 16.96
CA LEU A 165 -8.63 3.51 17.04
C LEU A 165 -8.48 2.83 18.41
N THR A 166 -7.90 3.51 19.40
CA THR A 166 -7.57 2.89 20.69
C THR A 166 -8.77 2.49 21.54
N ASP A 167 -9.95 3.02 21.25
CA ASP A 167 -11.23 2.71 21.88
C ASP A 167 -12.07 1.70 21.09
N LYS A 168 -11.65 1.35 19.87
CA LYS A 168 -12.30 0.32 19.05
C LYS A 168 -12.04 -1.08 19.59
N LYS A 169 -12.87 -2.03 19.16
CA LYS A 169 -12.82 -3.42 19.61
C LYS A 169 -12.84 -4.40 18.46
N ASP A 170 -12.15 -5.51 18.68
CA ASP A 170 -12.19 -6.71 17.85
C ASP A 170 -11.83 -6.50 16.37
N LEU A 171 -10.98 -5.51 16.09
CA LEU A 171 -10.53 -5.21 14.74
C LEU A 171 -9.71 -6.37 14.15
N GLY A 172 -9.83 -6.55 12.83
CA GLY A 172 -9.09 -7.54 12.05
C GLY A 172 -8.06 -6.91 11.11
N ILE A 173 -7.10 -7.72 10.63
CA ILE A 173 -6.13 -7.33 9.61
C ILE A 173 -6.17 -8.30 8.42
N HIS A 174 -6.40 -7.74 7.24
CA HIS A 174 -6.11 -8.35 5.93
C HIS A 174 -5.54 -7.23 5.07
N SER A 175 -4.23 -7.08 5.04
CA SER A 175 -3.57 -5.89 4.52
C SER A 175 -2.44 -6.27 3.57
N GLU A 176 -2.05 -5.37 2.67
CA GLU A 176 -0.81 -5.56 1.91
C GLU A 176 0.38 -5.67 2.89
N MET A 177 0.40 -4.77 3.88
CA MET A 177 1.40 -4.72 4.94
C MET A 177 0.86 -4.01 6.19
N PHE A 178 1.62 -4.04 7.30
CA PHE A 178 1.42 -3.14 8.44
C PHE A 178 2.76 -2.72 9.07
N SER A 179 2.71 -1.65 9.87
CA SER A 179 3.82 -1.07 10.62
C SER A 179 3.68 -1.28 12.13
N ASP A 180 4.62 -0.74 12.90
CA ASP A 180 4.66 -0.76 14.37
C ASP A 180 3.36 -0.30 15.04
N GLY A 181 2.60 0.62 14.44
CA GLY A 181 1.35 1.12 15.01
C GLY A 181 0.31 0.02 15.22
N VAL A 182 0.25 -0.97 14.32
CA VAL A 182 -0.65 -2.12 14.45
C VAL A 182 -0.24 -3.00 15.63
N VAL A 183 1.06 -3.18 15.86
CA VAL A 183 1.57 -3.93 17.03
C VAL A 183 1.10 -3.30 18.32
N ASN A 184 1.11 -1.97 18.42
CA ASN A 184 0.62 -1.25 19.61
C ASN A 184 -0.88 -1.52 19.87
N LEU A 185 -1.69 -1.63 18.82
CA LEU A 185 -3.12 -1.92 18.97
C LEU A 185 -3.40 -3.39 19.29
N VAL A 186 -2.55 -4.31 18.83
CA VAL A 186 -2.61 -5.72 19.27
C VAL A 186 -2.30 -5.83 20.75
N GLU A 187 -1.24 -5.17 21.23
CA GLU A 187 -0.86 -5.15 22.66
C GLU A 187 -1.95 -4.57 23.57
N LYS A 188 -2.79 -3.66 23.04
CA LYS A 188 -3.96 -3.09 23.74
C LYS A 188 -5.22 -3.96 23.63
N GLY A 189 -5.20 -5.06 22.89
CA GLY A 189 -6.35 -5.93 22.65
C GLY A 189 -7.39 -5.37 21.66
N VAL A 190 -7.09 -4.24 21.02
CA VAL A 190 -7.95 -3.58 20.03
C VAL A 190 -8.00 -4.40 18.75
N ILE A 191 -6.84 -4.86 18.28
CA ILE A 191 -6.72 -5.76 17.13
C ILE A 191 -6.51 -7.18 17.65
N ASN A 192 -7.44 -8.07 17.33
CA ASN A 192 -7.37 -9.49 17.71
C ASN A 192 -7.85 -10.44 16.60
N CYS A 193 -8.37 -9.90 15.49
CA CYS A 193 -8.87 -10.65 14.34
C CYS A 193 -10.00 -11.64 14.65
N SER A 194 -10.65 -11.55 15.83
CA SER A 194 -11.68 -12.50 16.27
C SER A 194 -13.00 -12.40 15.50
N LYS A 195 -13.28 -11.23 14.91
CA LYS A 195 -14.50 -10.97 14.12
C LYS A 195 -14.34 -11.18 12.62
N LYS A 196 -13.14 -11.47 12.14
CA LYS A 196 -12.95 -11.83 10.74
C LYS A 196 -13.71 -13.12 10.44
N ASN A 197 -14.58 -13.09 9.43
CA ASN A 197 -15.28 -14.27 8.92
C ASN A 197 -14.37 -15.14 8.03
N PHE A 198 -13.24 -14.60 7.58
CA PHE A 198 -12.25 -15.29 6.77
C PHE A 198 -10.86 -15.13 7.41
N HIS A 199 -10.11 -16.22 7.59
CA HIS A 199 -8.88 -16.22 8.42
C HIS A 199 -9.11 -15.68 9.86
N PRO A 200 -10.04 -16.26 10.63
CA PRO A 200 -10.33 -15.80 11.99
C PRO A 200 -9.12 -15.96 12.91
N GLY A 201 -8.85 -14.95 13.72
CA GLY A 201 -7.71 -14.94 14.66
C GLY A 201 -6.35 -14.87 13.98
N ARG A 202 -6.29 -14.45 12.71
CA ARG A 202 -5.06 -14.29 11.93
C ARG A 202 -5.00 -12.94 11.24
N MET A 203 -3.85 -12.28 11.37
CA MET A 203 -3.43 -11.12 10.59
C MET A 203 -2.82 -11.63 9.28
N VAL A 204 -3.47 -11.33 8.16
CA VAL A 204 -3.03 -11.78 6.83
C VAL A 204 -2.33 -10.63 6.12
N VAL A 205 -1.08 -10.84 5.72
CA VAL A 205 -0.27 -9.84 4.99
C VAL A 205 0.62 -10.44 3.91
N THR A 206 1.20 -9.60 3.05
CA THR A 206 2.10 -10.05 1.98
C THR A 206 3.55 -9.60 2.17
N PHE A 207 3.76 -8.44 2.80
CA PHE A 207 5.07 -7.99 3.25
C PHE A 207 4.96 -7.12 4.52
N LEU A 208 6.09 -6.80 5.14
CA LEU A 208 6.20 -6.04 6.38
C LEU A 208 7.32 -5.00 6.28
N MET A 209 7.10 -3.82 6.86
CA MET A 209 8.11 -2.78 6.95
C MET A 209 7.89 -1.94 8.21
N GLY A 210 8.91 -1.86 9.05
CA GLY A 210 8.82 -1.15 10.33
C GLY A 210 10.15 -1.21 11.08
N THR A 211 10.10 -1.07 12.40
CA THR A 211 11.29 -1.14 13.24
C THR A 211 11.61 -2.58 13.68
N GLU A 212 12.68 -2.76 14.45
CA GLU A 212 12.97 -4.04 15.11
C GLU A 212 11.82 -4.52 16.01
N LYS A 213 10.96 -3.62 16.53
CA LYS A 213 9.78 -4.01 17.33
C LYS A 213 8.84 -4.88 16.47
N LEU A 214 8.52 -4.43 15.27
CA LEU A 214 7.68 -5.20 14.34
C LEU A 214 8.31 -6.55 14.01
N TYR A 215 9.60 -6.58 13.67
CA TYR A 215 10.27 -7.81 13.27
C TYR A 215 10.36 -8.83 14.41
N LYS A 216 10.56 -8.38 15.65
CA LYS A 216 10.47 -9.25 16.84
C LYS A 216 9.05 -9.75 17.07
N PHE A 217 8.03 -8.90 16.88
CA PHE A 217 6.63 -9.27 17.08
C PHE A 217 6.17 -10.38 16.12
N VAL A 218 6.61 -10.36 14.86
CA VAL A 218 6.17 -11.35 13.85
C VAL A 218 6.95 -12.66 13.89
N ASN A 219 8.12 -12.67 14.53
CA ASN A 219 8.98 -13.84 14.61
C ASN A 219 8.31 -14.99 15.40
N ASN A 220 8.05 -16.11 14.74
CA ASN A 220 7.37 -17.30 15.27
C ASN A 220 6.00 -17.02 15.90
N ASN A 221 5.30 -15.97 15.44
CA ASN A 221 4.02 -15.57 16.02
C ASN A 221 2.84 -16.12 15.21
N PRO A 222 2.04 -17.07 15.75
CA PRO A 222 0.93 -17.70 15.04
C PRO A 222 -0.24 -16.75 14.76
N LEU A 223 -0.23 -15.54 15.33
CA LEU A 223 -1.20 -14.50 14.97
C LEU A 223 -0.97 -13.95 13.56
N VAL A 224 0.23 -14.08 12.99
CA VAL A 224 0.61 -13.48 11.70
C VAL A 224 0.87 -14.55 10.66
N GLU A 225 0.17 -14.45 9.53
CA GLU A 225 0.38 -15.32 8.37
C GLU A 225 0.67 -14.47 7.13
N MET A 226 1.70 -14.88 6.38
CA MET A 226 2.17 -14.22 5.19
C MET A 226 1.92 -15.08 3.95
N TYR A 227 1.41 -14.45 2.90
CA TYR A 227 1.04 -15.12 1.65
C TYR A 227 1.51 -14.31 0.44
N PRO A 228 1.69 -14.94 -0.74
CA PRO A 228 2.01 -14.23 -1.97
C PRO A 228 1.00 -13.13 -2.29
N VAL A 229 1.46 -12.08 -2.96
CA VAL A 229 0.63 -10.90 -3.23
C VAL A 229 -0.54 -11.20 -4.19
N SER A 230 -0.39 -12.22 -5.04
CA SER A 230 -1.46 -12.75 -5.88
C SER A 230 -2.62 -13.37 -5.10
N TYR A 231 -2.44 -13.64 -3.81
CA TYR A 231 -3.48 -14.07 -2.89
C TYR A 231 -3.98 -12.89 -2.05
N VAL A 232 -3.09 -12.22 -1.31
CA VAL A 232 -3.47 -11.16 -0.35
C VAL A 232 -4.16 -10.00 -1.03
N ASN A 233 -3.63 -9.56 -2.18
CA ASN A 233 -4.16 -8.43 -2.93
C ASN A 233 -5.17 -8.87 -4.01
N ASN A 234 -5.62 -10.12 -4.05
CA ASN A 234 -6.64 -10.50 -5.00
C ASN A 234 -8.00 -9.90 -4.55
N PRO A 235 -8.67 -9.06 -5.36
CA PRO A 235 -9.95 -8.47 -4.97
C PRO A 235 -11.01 -9.50 -4.57
N ALA A 236 -11.01 -10.68 -5.20
CA ALA A 236 -11.93 -11.76 -4.85
C ALA A 236 -11.62 -12.43 -3.51
N VAL A 237 -10.35 -12.41 -3.07
CA VAL A 237 -9.94 -12.89 -1.74
C VAL A 237 -10.25 -11.84 -0.68
N ILE A 238 -9.91 -10.57 -0.95
CA ILE A 238 -10.20 -9.44 -0.07
C ILE A 238 -11.70 -9.38 0.25
N ALA A 239 -12.54 -9.51 -0.78
CA ALA A 239 -14.01 -9.46 -0.68
C ALA A 239 -14.63 -10.55 0.20
N ARG A 240 -13.87 -11.60 0.54
CA ARG A 240 -14.34 -12.64 1.48
C ARG A 240 -14.37 -12.15 2.91
N ASN A 241 -13.64 -11.10 3.26
CA ASN A 241 -13.74 -10.46 4.56
C ASN A 241 -14.96 -9.54 4.57
N ASP A 242 -15.92 -9.77 5.47
CA ASP A 242 -17.00 -8.82 5.76
C ASP A 242 -16.41 -7.56 6.41
N ASN A 243 -17.06 -6.41 6.19
CA ASN A 243 -16.66 -5.10 6.74
C ASN A 243 -15.20 -4.75 6.46
N MET A 244 -14.74 -5.01 5.23
CA MET A 244 -13.39 -4.67 4.81
C MET A 244 -13.23 -3.15 4.68
N VAL A 245 -12.34 -2.55 5.45
CA VAL A 245 -11.98 -1.12 5.34
C VAL A 245 -10.58 -1.00 4.75
N SER A 246 -10.49 -0.45 3.55
CA SER A 246 -9.23 -0.13 2.90
C SER A 246 -8.93 1.36 3.01
N VAL A 247 -7.72 1.70 3.43
CA VAL A 247 -7.24 3.08 3.45
C VAL A 247 -5.96 3.19 2.62
N ASN A 248 -5.99 4.06 1.62
CA ASN A 248 -4.86 4.35 0.73
C ASN A 248 -4.68 5.86 0.56
N SER A 249 -3.49 6.29 0.12
CA SER A 249 -3.24 7.69 -0.20
C SER A 249 -3.29 7.97 -1.70
N ALA A 250 -3.59 9.20 -2.08
CA ALA A 250 -3.67 9.64 -3.47
C ALA A 250 -3.00 11.00 -3.65
N LEU A 251 -2.49 11.33 -4.84
CA LEU A 251 -1.83 12.61 -5.15
C LEU A 251 -2.83 13.72 -5.51
N GLN A 252 -3.86 13.41 -6.29
CA GLN A 252 -4.93 14.35 -6.61
C GLN A 252 -6.24 13.65 -6.98
N VAL A 253 -7.34 14.37 -6.88
CA VAL A 253 -8.68 13.94 -7.34
C VAL A 253 -9.35 15.04 -8.14
N ASP A 254 -9.98 14.67 -9.26
CA ASP A 254 -10.77 15.60 -10.06
C ASP A 254 -12.25 15.65 -9.68
N PHE A 255 -13.00 16.61 -10.23
CA PHE A 255 -14.45 16.77 -10.00
C PHE A 255 -15.29 15.54 -10.33
N THR A 256 -14.84 14.68 -11.23
CA THR A 256 -15.57 13.45 -11.58
C THR A 256 -15.29 12.33 -10.59
N GLY A 257 -14.25 12.47 -9.76
CA GLY A 257 -13.77 11.48 -8.81
C GLY A 257 -12.69 10.55 -9.40
N GLN A 258 -12.06 10.90 -10.52
CA GLN A 258 -10.85 10.20 -10.96
C GLN A 258 -9.71 10.53 -10.01
N VAL A 259 -8.95 9.52 -9.63
CA VAL A 259 -7.86 9.67 -8.66
C VAL A 259 -6.53 9.27 -9.29
N VAL A 260 -5.54 10.14 -9.10
CA VAL A 260 -4.14 9.93 -9.47
C VAL A 260 -3.35 9.75 -8.19
N SER A 261 -2.55 8.69 -8.11
CA SER A 261 -1.79 8.34 -6.91
C SER A 261 -0.30 8.08 -7.18
N ASP A 262 0.08 7.82 -8.43
CA ASP A 262 1.44 7.37 -8.76
C ASP A 262 2.21 8.21 -9.76
N THR A 263 1.61 9.26 -10.32
CA THR A 263 2.28 10.20 -11.25
C THR A 263 2.01 11.67 -10.88
N ILE A 264 2.95 12.55 -11.24
CA ILE A 264 2.74 14.01 -11.22
C ILE A 264 2.94 14.50 -12.66
N GLY A 265 1.83 14.79 -13.36
CA GLY A 265 1.82 14.88 -14.81
C GLY A 265 2.53 13.69 -15.45
N TYR A 266 3.45 13.95 -16.38
CA TYR A 266 4.25 12.94 -17.07
C TYR A 266 5.30 12.21 -16.21
N LYS A 267 5.53 12.64 -14.96
CA LYS A 267 6.62 12.09 -14.13
C LYS A 267 6.11 10.98 -13.22
N GLN A 268 6.70 9.79 -13.36
CA GLN A 268 6.44 8.68 -12.43
C GLN A 268 6.89 9.04 -11.01
N TYR A 269 5.98 8.96 -10.06
CA TYR A 269 6.26 9.16 -8.65
C TYR A 269 6.39 7.81 -7.92
N SER A 270 5.45 6.88 -8.09
CA SER A 270 5.48 5.60 -7.38
C SER A 270 5.09 4.44 -8.30
N GLY A 271 4.03 3.71 -7.98
CA GLY A 271 3.35 2.76 -8.85
C GLY A 271 1.95 2.52 -8.30
N THR A 272 1.08 1.88 -9.09
CA THR A 272 -0.30 1.61 -8.67
C THR A 272 -0.38 0.77 -7.38
N GLY A 273 0.63 -0.08 -7.14
CA GLY A 273 0.67 -0.97 -5.98
C GLY A 273 -0.59 -1.83 -5.89
N GLY A 274 -1.04 -2.10 -4.66
CA GLY A 274 -2.33 -2.74 -4.39
C GLY A 274 -3.50 -1.77 -4.20
N GLN A 275 -3.37 -0.47 -4.48
CA GLN A 275 -4.44 0.49 -4.20
C GLN A 275 -5.77 0.06 -4.85
N LEU A 276 -5.76 -0.15 -6.18
CA LEU A 276 -6.99 -0.51 -6.89
C LEU A 276 -7.47 -1.93 -6.57
N ASP A 277 -6.55 -2.82 -6.20
CA ASP A 277 -6.86 -4.17 -5.74
C ASP A 277 -7.74 -4.11 -4.48
N PHE A 278 -7.34 -3.32 -3.48
CA PHE A 278 -8.09 -3.13 -2.24
C PHE A 278 -9.32 -2.24 -2.38
N VAL A 279 -9.29 -1.23 -3.25
CA VAL A 279 -10.49 -0.44 -3.59
C VAL A 279 -11.60 -1.36 -4.09
N ARG A 280 -11.30 -2.26 -5.03
CA ARG A 280 -12.27 -3.22 -5.57
C ARG A 280 -12.65 -4.28 -4.56
N GLY A 281 -11.68 -4.85 -3.86
CA GLY A 281 -11.93 -5.85 -2.82
C GLY A 281 -12.86 -5.35 -1.72
N ALA A 282 -12.63 -4.13 -1.22
CA ALA A 282 -13.51 -3.50 -0.24
C ALA A 282 -14.89 -3.14 -0.82
N SER A 283 -14.97 -2.74 -2.10
CA SER A 283 -16.26 -2.49 -2.76
C SER A 283 -17.11 -3.75 -2.93
N TRP A 284 -16.47 -4.92 -3.12
CA TRP A 284 -17.12 -6.22 -3.24
C TRP A 284 -17.43 -6.88 -1.89
N SER A 285 -16.72 -6.47 -0.83
CA SER A 285 -16.97 -6.90 0.55
C SER A 285 -18.36 -6.45 1.04
N LYS A 286 -19.04 -7.33 1.76
CA LYS A 286 -20.29 -6.98 2.44
C LYS A 286 -19.99 -5.96 3.55
N GLY A 287 -20.54 -4.75 3.43
CA GLY A 287 -20.29 -3.66 4.37
C GLY A 287 -18.95 -2.96 4.18
N GLY A 288 -18.20 -3.29 3.14
CA GLY A 288 -16.86 -2.75 2.93
C GLY A 288 -16.82 -1.27 2.53
N LYS A 289 -15.73 -0.61 2.94
CA LYS A 289 -15.48 0.82 2.74
C LYS A 289 -14.08 0.98 2.14
N SER A 290 -13.98 1.77 1.06
CA SER A 290 -12.70 2.12 0.46
C SER A 290 -12.48 3.61 0.64
N ILE A 291 -11.34 3.98 1.21
CA ILE A 291 -11.02 5.33 1.63
C ILE A 291 -9.72 5.75 0.96
N LEU A 292 -9.77 6.85 0.22
CA LEU A 292 -8.59 7.51 -0.36
C LEU A 292 -8.36 8.83 0.36
N ALA A 293 -7.19 8.98 0.99
CA ALA A 293 -6.93 10.07 1.91
C ALA A 293 -5.64 10.83 1.60
N PHE A 294 -5.71 12.16 1.68
CA PHE A 294 -4.57 13.02 1.40
C PHE A 294 -4.78 14.43 1.98
N SER A 295 -3.69 15.15 2.25
CA SER A 295 -3.76 16.58 2.58
C SER A 295 -4.42 17.33 1.42
N SER A 296 -5.30 18.29 1.70
CA SER A 296 -6.02 19.00 0.65
C SER A 296 -5.10 19.87 -0.25
N THR A 297 -3.87 20.15 0.20
CA THR A 297 -2.86 20.91 -0.53
C THR A 297 -1.51 20.18 -0.67
N ALA A 298 -0.66 20.68 -1.58
CA ALA A 298 0.73 20.31 -1.80
C ALA A 298 1.65 21.54 -1.90
N ALA A 299 2.96 21.31 -2.05
CA ALA A 299 3.97 22.34 -2.28
C ALA A 299 3.95 23.49 -1.24
N GLY A 300 3.74 23.13 0.04
CA GLY A 300 3.65 24.09 1.14
C GLY A 300 2.38 24.94 1.09
N GLY A 301 1.24 24.36 0.71
CA GLY A 301 -0.05 25.06 0.64
C GLY A 301 -0.33 25.77 -0.68
N LYS A 302 0.60 25.73 -1.65
CA LYS A 302 0.53 26.50 -2.89
C LYS A 302 -0.30 25.85 -3.99
N LEU A 303 -0.55 24.53 -3.89
CA LEU A 303 -1.29 23.78 -4.89
C LEU A 303 -2.43 23.01 -4.22
N SER A 304 -3.62 23.03 -4.81
CA SER A 304 -4.73 22.17 -4.40
C SER A 304 -4.54 20.75 -4.92
N ARG A 305 -4.90 19.75 -4.11
CA ARG A 305 -4.98 18.33 -4.51
C ARG A 305 -6.41 17.89 -4.87
N VAL A 306 -7.40 18.74 -4.59
CA VAL A 306 -8.72 18.68 -5.24
C VAL A 306 -8.69 19.61 -6.44
N VAL A 307 -8.84 19.06 -7.64
CA VAL A 307 -8.67 19.79 -8.91
C VAL A 307 -9.93 19.70 -9.76
N SER A 308 -10.08 20.60 -10.73
CA SER A 308 -11.22 20.55 -11.65
C SER A 308 -11.07 19.45 -12.70
N HIS A 309 -9.83 19.16 -13.09
CA HIS A 309 -9.38 18.09 -13.97
C HIS A 309 -7.98 17.65 -13.54
N ILE A 310 -7.61 16.40 -13.81
CA ILE A 310 -6.27 15.88 -13.52
C ILE A 310 -5.20 16.60 -14.36
N ASP A 311 -3.96 16.58 -13.88
CA ASP A 311 -2.83 17.20 -14.58
C ASP A 311 -2.62 16.55 -15.95
N GLU A 312 -2.20 17.33 -16.93
CA GLU A 312 -1.83 16.80 -18.24
C GLU A 312 -0.71 15.75 -18.10
N GLY A 313 -0.90 14.58 -18.72
CA GLY A 313 0.04 13.46 -18.67
C GLY A 313 -0.08 12.58 -17.42
N ALA A 314 -0.92 12.94 -16.44
CA ALA A 314 -1.15 12.11 -15.26
C ALA A 314 -1.87 10.81 -15.60
N SER A 315 -1.50 9.73 -14.92
CA SER A 315 -2.13 8.41 -15.05
C SER A 315 -3.18 8.23 -13.97
N VAL A 316 -4.41 7.93 -14.37
CA VAL A 316 -5.50 7.61 -13.44
C VAL A 316 -5.20 6.26 -12.77
N THR A 317 -4.95 6.28 -11.47
CA THR A 317 -4.68 5.07 -10.66
C THR A 317 -5.98 4.40 -10.24
N THR A 318 -6.95 5.19 -9.74
CA THR A 318 -8.28 4.70 -9.38
C THR A 318 -9.33 5.38 -10.27
N PRO A 319 -9.98 4.63 -11.18
CA PRO A 319 -11.03 5.15 -12.04
C PRO A 319 -12.21 5.68 -11.22
N ARG A 320 -12.88 6.72 -11.73
CA ARG A 320 -14.03 7.35 -11.06
C ARG A 320 -15.15 6.39 -10.66
N THR A 321 -15.30 5.27 -11.36
CA THR A 321 -16.32 4.24 -11.09
C THR A 321 -15.99 3.41 -9.86
N ASP A 322 -14.71 3.32 -9.50
CA ASP A 322 -14.22 2.55 -8.36
C ASP A 322 -14.13 3.42 -7.07
N THR A 323 -14.07 4.75 -7.20
CA THR A 323 -13.93 5.69 -6.06
C THR A 323 -15.15 5.69 -5.13
N HIS A 324 -14.90 5.46 -3.83
CA HIS A 324 -15.90 5.47 -2.76
C HIS A 324 -15.76 6.72 -1.86
N TYR A 325 -14.94 6.68 -0.80
CA TYR A 325 -14.69 7.85 0.07
C TYR A 325 -13.40 8.56 -0.32
N ILE A 326 -13.44 9.90 -0.37
CA ILE A 326 -12.27 10.77 -0.36
C ILE A 326 -12.23 11.52 0.98
N VAL A 327 -11.06 11.55 1.62
CA VAL A 327 -10.88 12.22 2.92
C VAL A 327 -9.69 13.19 2.88
N THR A 328 -9.92 14.39 3.40
CA THR A 328 -8.87 15.38 3.68
C THR A 328 -8.98 15.83 5.14
N GLU A 329 -8.10 16.73 5.57
CA GLU A 329 -8.17 17.39 6.87
C GLU A 329 -9.44 18.24 7.06
N TYR A 330 -10.20 18.52 5.99
CA TYR A 330 -11.44 19.30 6.04
C TYR A 330 -12.72 18.45 6.05
N GLY A 331 -12.61 17.13 5.92
CA GLY A 331 -13.74 16.21 6.09
C GLY A 331 -13.77 15.08 5.08
N ILE A 332 -14.96 14.50 4.93
CA ILE A 332 -15.22 13.25 4.18
C ILE A 332 -16.17 13.55 3.02
N ALA A 333 -15.80 13.12 1.82
CA ALA A 333 -16.66 13.11 0.64
C ALA A 333 -16.96 11.67 0.21
N ASP A 334 -18.19 11.22 0.42
CA ASP A 334 -18.73 10.01 -0.19
C ASP A 334 -19.08 10.27 -1.66
N LEU A 335 -18.52 9.52 -2.60
CA LEU A 335 -18.76 9.67 -4.04
C LEU A 335 -19.61 8.53 -4.63
N LYS A 336 -19.90 7.47 -3.86
CA LYS A 336 -20.62 6.29 -4.36
C LYS A 336 -22.06 6.65 -4.67
N GLY A 337 -22.55 6.25 -5.85
CA GLY A 337 -23.91 6.56 -6.31
C GLY A 337 -24.21 8.03 -6.66
N LYS A 338 -23.24 8.95 -6.50
CA LYS A 338 -23.45 10.38 -6.79
C LYS A 338 -23.24 10.73 -8.27
N SER A 339 -24.02 11.70 -8.75
CA SER A 339 -23.79 12.34 -10.05
C SER A 339 -22.45 13.08 -10.07
N VAL A 340 -21.87 13.31 -11.26
CA VAL A 340 -20.61 14.07 -11.39
C VAL A 340 -20.72 15.47 -10.75
N VAL A 341 -21.89 16.11 -10.86
CA VAL A 341 -22.14 17.43 -10.25
C VAL A 341 -22.10 17.33 -8.73
N ASP A 342 -22.72 16.32 -8.13
CA ASP A 342 -22.77 16.18 -6.67
C ASP A 342 -21.44 15.69 -6.09
N ARG A 343 -20.66 14.93 -6.88
CA ARG A 343 -19.27 14.59 -6.54
C ARG A 343 -18.41 15.84 -6.46
N ALA A 344 -18.43 16.69 -7.48
CA ALA A 344 -17.66 17.92 -7.50
C ALA A 344 -18.02 18.84 -6.31
N ARG A 345 -19.31 18.97 -5.99
CA ARG A 345 -19.76 19.70 -4.79
C ARG A 345 -19.22 19.11 -3.49
N ALA A 346 -19.24 17.78 -3.35
CA ALA A 346 -18.72 17.11 -2.16
C ALA A 346 -17.20 17.28 -2.03
N LEU A 347 -16.48 17.18 -3.14
CA LEU A 347 -15.02 17.36 -3.19
C LEU A 347 -14.61 18.79 -2.85
N ILE A 348 -15.30 19.81 -3.37
CA ILE A 348 -15.01 21.22 -3.08
C ILE A 348 -15.21 21.53 -1.59
N LYS A 349 -16.21 20.91 -0.94
CA LYS A 349 -16.44 21.07 0.51
C LYS A 349 -15.28 20.59 1.36
N ILE A 350 -14.51 19.60 0.88
CA ILE A 350 -13.33 19.06 1.58
C ILE A 350 -12.01 19.60 1.00
N ALA A 351 -12.05 20.53 0.05
CA ALA A 351 -10.87 21.24 -0.41
C ALA A 351 -10.43 22.31 0.62
N HIS A 352 -9.18 22.74 0.53
CA HIS A 352 -8.66 23.83 1.36
C HIS A 352 -9.45 25.12 1.08
N PRO A 353 -9.84 25.90 2.11
CA PRO A 353 -10.62 27.12 1.99
C PRO A 353 -10.12 28.09 0.91
N ASP A 354 -8.80 28.30 0.84
CA ASP A 354 -8.14 29.21 -0.10
C ASP A 354 -8.42 28.87 -1.58
N PHE A 355 -8.72 27.60 -1.91
CA PHE A 355 -8.96 27.16 -3.28
C PHE A 355 -10.46 26.97 -3.60
N ARG A 356 -11.36 27.06 -2.62
CA ARG A 356 -12.79 26.76 -2.84
C ARG A 356 -13.45 27.72 -3.82
N GLU A 357 -13.08 28.99 -3.80
CA GLU A 357 -13.64 29.99 -4.72
C GLU A 357 -13.21 29.70 -6.17
N GLU A 358 -11.92 29.42 -6.39
CA GLU A 358 -11.38 29.05 -7.70
C GLU A 358 -12.01 27.76 -8.24
N LEU A 359 -12.14 26.75 -7.37
CA LEU A 359 -12.81 25.49 -7.72
C LEU A 359 -14.30 25.71 -8.02
N ALA A 360 -14.98 26.59 -7.29
CA ALA A 360 -16.38 26.93 -7.56
C ALA A 360 -16.56 27.65 -8.91
N LYS A 361 -15.63 28.54 -9.30
CA LYS A 361 -15.59 29.15 -10.64
C LYS A 361 -15.42 28.08 -11.72
N SER A 362 -14.42 27.21 -11.57
CA SER A 362 -14.19 26.08 -12.48
C SER A 362 -15.42 25.16 -12.59
N PHE A 363 -16.10 24.88 -11.46
CA PHE A 363 -17.32 24.09 -11.43
C PHE A 363 -18.44 24.74 -12.24
N PHE A 364 -18.66 26.05 -12.09
CA PHE A 364 -19.65 26.78 -12.87
C PHE A 364 -19.30 26.79 -14.37
N GLU A 365 -18.03 26.96 -14.71
CA GLU A 365 -17.57 26.96 -16.11
C GLU A 365 -17.82 25.62 -16.80
N ILE A 366 -17.55 24.51 -16.11
CA ILE A 366 -17.70 23.14 -16.64
C ILE A 366 -19.16 22.72 -16.68
N TYR A 367 -19.92 22.93 -15.60
CA TYR A 367 -21.26 22.35 -15.44
C TYR A 367 -22.41 23.34 -15.62
N ARG A 368 -22.13 24.65 -15.75
CA ARG A 368 -23.12 25.73 -15.84
C ARG A 368 -24.14 25.71 -14.71
N LYS A 369 -23.68 25.38 -13.49
CA LYS A 369 -24.48 25.28 -12.26
C LYS A 369 -23.83 26.06 -11.12
N ALA A 370 -24.66 26.61 -10.23
CA ALA A 370 -24.21 27.19 -8.96
C ALA A 370 -23.94 26.09 -7.92
N ILE A 371 -23.06 26.43 -6.96
CA ILE A 371 -22.64 25.58 -5.84
C ILE A 371 -23.45 25.83 -4.59
#